data_AF-G4RJU6-F1
#
_entry.id   AF-G4RJU6-F1
#
_cell.length_a   1.000
_cell.length_b   1.000
_cell.length_c   1.000
_cell.angle_alpha   90.00
_cell.angle_beta   90.00
_cell.angle_gamma   90.00
#
_symmetry.space_group_name_H-M   'P 1'
#
loop_
_entity.id
_entity.type
_entity.pdbx_description
1 polymer ?
#
loop_
_entity_poly.entity_id
_entity_poly.type
_entity_poly.pdbx_seq_one_letter_code
_entity_poly.pdbx_strand_id
1 'polypeptide(L)'
;MSSVNYEKKNIEEVEVISVGYKVAHSLNLVLFTLLAVTGAMLLFPDLMSWLSYAVGAPLASLLGNPYPVSIGEELARTSHRFLGELWGLFLIIYAIYLLAFKRIRVFDALKRPLGQQIREARALVDHYVFGKPLPNDVAENLERHNVLVAYMAIELVASILLLSISGVLMVYANILGLTIDEYRILLLLHDLGFYLGLIFIFAHLFAVLHPTNRPLLLAMFGYGKIPLSWAQRHMPKYLKYVKRSTT
;
A
#
# COMPACT_ATOMS: atom_id res chain seq x y z
N MET A 1 -16.28 8.58 -49.00
CA MET A 1 -15.84 7.74 -47.87
C MET A 1 -14.35 7.97 -47.67
N SER A 2 -13.97 8.92 -46.80
CA SER A 2 -12.57 9.16 -46.49
C SER A 2 -12.12 8.16 -45.41
N SER A 3 -11.14 7.34 -45.75
CA SER A 3 -10.43 6.49 -44.82
C SER A 3 -9.66 7.38 -43.84
N VAL A 4 -10.16 7.47 -42.60
CA VAL A 4 -9.39 8.04 -41.49
C VAL A 4 -8.26 7.05 -41.20
N ASN A 5 -7.10 7.32 -41.80
CA ASN A 5 -5.82 6.77 -41.36
C ASN A 5 -5.58 7.23 -39.92
N TYR A 6 -5.96 6.39 -38.96
CA TYR A 6 -5.35 6.44 -37.63
C TYR A 6 -3.89 6.02 -37.81
N GLU A 7 -3.03 7.00 -38.09
CA GLU A 7 -1.61 6.86 -37.80
C GLU A 7 -1.50 6.36 -36.36
N LYS A 8 -1.10 5.09 -36.21
CA LYS A 8 -0.44 4.60 -34.99
C LYS A 8 0.81 5.46 -34.83
N LYS A 9 0.64 6.64 -34.23
CA LYS A 9 1.75 7.37 -33.64
C LYS A 9 2.39 6.36 -32.71
N ASN A 10 3.61 5.92 -33.02
CA ASN A 10 4.38 5.06 -32.13
C ASN A 10 4.57 5.86 -30.84
N ILE A 11 3.67 5.66 -29.88
CA ILE A 11 3.81 6.22 -28.54
C ILE A 11 4.96 5.41 -27.96
N GLU A 12 6.15 6.01 -27.91
CA GLU A 12 7.26 5.39 -27.21
C GLU A 12 6.83 5.17 -25.75
N GLU A 13 6.96 3.93 -25.27
CA GLU A 13 6.58 3.52 -23.93
C GLU A 13 7.82 3.15 -23.12
N VAL A 14 7.76 3.38 -21.81
CA VAL A 14 8.81 2.98 -20.86
C VAL A 14 8.22 2.06 -19.82
N GLU A 15 8.87 0.91 -19.58
CA GLU A 15 8.52 0.04 -18.47
C GLU A 15 8.94 0.67 -17.15
N VAL A 16 7.97 0.86 -16.27
CA VAL A 16 8.19 1.41 -14.92
C VAL A 16 7.85 0.40 -13.83
N ILE A 17 7.01 -0.58 -14.13
CA ILE A 17 6.50 -1.55 -13.18
C ILE A 17 6.70 -2.96 -13.74
N SER A 18 7.52 -3.76 -13.05
CA SER A 18 7.78 -5.16 -13.42
C SER A 18 6.63 -6.08 -13.02
N VAL A 19 6.55 -7.25 -13.64
CA VAL A 19 5.55 -8.28 -13.29
C VAL A 19 5.63 -8.68 -11.82
N GLY A 20 6.84 -8.94 -11.30
CA GLY A 20 7.03 -9.29 -9.89
C GLY A 20 6.54 -8.21 -8.93
N TYR A 21 6.71 -6.93 -9.27
CA TYR A 21 6.19 -5.82 -8.48
C TYR A 21 4.66 -5.79 -8.47
N LYS A 22 3.99 -6.05 -9.61
CA LYS A 22 2.53 -6.11 -9.69
C LYS A 22 1.96 -7.26 -8.86
N VAL A 23 2.60 -8.43 -8.93
CA VAL A 23 2.20 -9.61 -8.14
C VAL A 23 2.33 -9.30 -6.65
N ALA A 24 3.48 -8.77 -6.22
CA ALA A 24 3.69 -8.37 -4.83
C ALA A 24 2.67 -7.33 -4.37
N HIS A 25 2.40 -6.30 -5.18
CA HIS A 25 1.40 -5.29 -4.88
C HIS A 25 -0.01 -5.88 -4.75
N SER A 26 -0.43 -6.72 -5.71
CA SER A 26 -1.77 -7.32 -5.71
C SER A 26 -1.97 -8.28 -4.54
N LEU A 27 -0.95 -9.06 -4.20
CA LEU A 27 -0.97 -9.94 -3.03
C LEU A 27 -1.12 -9.14 -1.74
N ASN A 28 -0.33 -8.06 -1.58
CA ASN A 28 -0.44 -7.17 -0.43
C ASN A 28 -1.81 -6.51 -0.36
N LEU A 29 -2.36 -6.05 -1.49
CA LEU A 29 -3.69 -5.46 -1.54
C LEU A 29 -4.74 -6.44 -1.01
N VAL A 30 -4.78 -7.67 -1.55
CA VAL A 30 -5.77 -8.68 -1.14
C VAL A 30 -5.60 -9.05 0.33
N LEU A 31 -4.38 -9.38 0.77
CA LEU A 31 -4.13 -9.80 2.15
C LEU A 31 -4.41 -8.67 3.15
N PHE A 32 -3.95 -7.45 2.87
CA PHE A 32 -4.23 -6.30 3.72
C PHE A 32 -5.73 -5.99 3.79
N THR A 33 -6.47 -6.07 2.67
CA THR A 33 -7.93 -5.90 2.69
C THR A 33 -8.62 -6.95 3.54
N LEU A 34 -8.26 -8.23 3.40
CA LEU A 34 -8.85 -9.30 4.22
C LEU A 34 -8.52 -9.13 5.70
N LEU A 35 -7.29 -8.75 6.03
CA LEU A 35 -6.87 -8.44 7.39
C LEU A 35 -7.61 -7.23 7.96
N ALA A 36 -7.76 -6.16 7.18
CA ALA A 36 -8.49 -4.96 7.58
C ALA A 36 -9.97 -5.27 7.85
N VAL A 37 -10.61 -6.08 6.99
CA VAL A 37 -12.01 -6.48 7.17
C VAL A 37 -12.18 -7.37 8.40
N THR A 38 -11.38 -8.43 8.54
CA THR A 38 -11.45 -9.33 9.70
C THR A 38 -11.06 -8.62 11.00
N GLY A 39 -10.09 -7.70 10.96
CA GLY A 39 -9.72 -6.86 12.10
C GLY A 39 -10.82 -5.89 12.48
N ALA A 40 -11.46 -5.23 11.51
CA ALA A 40 -12.60 -4.34 11.76
C ALA A 40 -13.80 -5.07 12.37
N MET A 41 -14.05 -6.33 11.97
CA MET A 41 -15.08 -7.16 12.61
C MET A 41 -14.82 -7.39 14.10
N LEU A 42 -13.56 -7.50 14.51
CA LEU A 42 -13.16 -7.72 15.90
C LEU A 42 -13.05 -6.41 16.69
N LEU A 43 -12.66 -5.31 16.04
CA LEU A 43 -12.48 -4.00 16.64
C LEU A 43 -13.82 -3.27 16.85
N PHE A 44 -14.78 -3.47 15.93
CA PHE A 44 -16.10 -2.83 15.95
C PHE A 44 -17.22 -3.87 15.83
N PRO A 45 -17.36 -4.79 16.79
CA PRO A 45 -18.27 -5.94 16.68
C PRO A 45 -19.73 -5.52 16.48
N ASP A 46 -20.19 -4.45 17.15
CA ASP A 46 -21.56 -3.96 16.99
C ASP A 46 -21.81 -3.42 15.57
N LEU A 47 -20.88 -2.62 15.04
CA LEU A 47 -20.96 -2.03 13.70
C LEU A 47 -20.85 -3.09 12.59
N MET A 48 -20.05 -4.13 12.83
CA MET A 48 -19.76 -5.18 11.85
C MET A 48 -20.59 -6.45 12.05
N SER A 49 -21.54 -6.44 12.99
CA SER A 49 -22.40 -7.57 13.32
C SER A 49 -23.16 -8.14 12.12
N TRP A 50 -23.57 -7.29 11.17
CA TRP A 50 -24.21 -7.71 9.92
C TRP A 50 -23.27 -8.57 9.04
N LEU A 51 -21.98 -8.24 9.01
CA LEU A 51 -20.98 -8.98 8.26
C LEU A 51 -20.63 -10.28 8.99
N SER A 52 -20.47 -10.23 10.32
CA SER A 52 -20.31 -11.42 11.16
C SER A 52 -21.48 -12.39 10.97
N TYR A 53 -22.71 -11.89 10.94
CA TYR A 53 -23.88 -12.69 10.60
C TYR A 53 -23.78 -13.27 9.19
N ALA A 54 -23.47 -12.45 8.17
CA ALA A 54 -23.44 -12.89 6.78
C ALA A 54 -22.43 -14.02 6.52
N VAL A 55 -21.24 -13.95 7.14
CA VAL A 55 -20.23 -15.00 7.01
C VAL A 55 -20.47 -16.19 7.95
N GLY A 56 -21.06 -15.95 9.12
CA GLY A 56 -21.29 -16.97 10.13
C GLY A 56 -22.54 -17.80 9.90
N ALA A 57 -23.60 -17.25 9.30
CA ALA A 57 -24.89 -17.93 9.13
C ALA A 57 -24.80 -19.26 8.34
N PRO A 58 -24.04 -19.37 7.23
CA PRO A 58 -23.86 -20.64 6.53
C PRO A 58 -23.23 -21.72 7.42
N LEU A 59 -22.19 -21.35 8.20
CA LEU A 59 -21.50 -22.27 9.10
C LEU A 59 -22.36 -22.63 10.32
N ALA A 60 -23.08 -21.67 10.87
CA ALA A 60 -23.99 -21.88 11.99
C ALA A 60 -25.11 -22.85 11.62
N SER A 61 -25.69 -22.70 10.41
CA SER A 61 -26.68 -23.62 9.88
C SER A 61 -26.11 -25.03 9.67
N LEU A 62 -24.88 -25.14 9.18
CA LEU A 62 -24.22 -26.43 8.96
C LEU A 62 -23.90 -27.16 10.27
N LEU A 63 -23.55 -26.41 11.31
CA LEU A 63 -23.14 -26.92 12.62
C LEU A 63 -24.32 -27.07 13.61
N GLY A 64 -25.53 -26.66 13.24
CA GLY A 64 -26.69 -26.66 14.13
C GLY A 64 -26.55 -25.70 15.32
N ASN A 65 -25.77 -24.62 15.16
CA ASN A 65 -25.50 -23.65 16.22
C ASN A 65 -26.44 -22.43 16.08
N PRO A 66 -27.13 -22.00 17.16
CA PRO A 66 -28.09 -20.90 17.10
C PRO A 66 -27.46 -19.49 17.10
N TYR A 67 -26.13 -19.36 17.17
CA TYR A 67 -25.40 -18.10 17.32
C TYR A 67 -24.54 -17.75 16.09
N PRO A 68 -25.17 -17.32 14.96
CA PRO A 68 -24.44 -17.05 13.72
C PRO A 68 -23.43 -15.91 13.82
N VAL A 69 -23.74 -14.85 14.57
CA VAL A 69 -22.82 -13.71 14.77
C VAL A 69 -21.54 -14.17 15.46
N SER A 70 -21.65 -14.91 16.56
CA SER A 70 -20.49 -15.42 17.31
C SER A 70 -19.64 -16.38 16.47
N ILE A 71 -20.26 -17.22 15.63
CA ILE A 71 -19.52 -18.06 14.68
C ILE A 71 -18.76 -17.21 13.67
N GLY A 72 -19.37 -16.15 13.16
CA GLY A 72 -18.71 -15.22 12.23
C GLY A 72 -17.52 -14.50 12.86
N GLU A 73 -17.63 -14.08 14.12
CA GLU A 73 -16.54 -13.46 14.87
C GLU A 73 -15.38 -14.43 15.13
N GLU A 74 -15.67 -15.68 15.48
CA GLU A 74 -14.63 -16.70 15.66
C GLU A 74 -13.96 -17.12 14.35
N LEU A 75 -14.72 -17.16 13.25
CA LEU A 75 -14.17 -17.32 11.91
C LEU A 75 -13.24 -16.13 11.56
N ALA A 76 -13.68 -14.90 11.83
CA ALA A 76 -12.88 -13.71 11.60
C ALA A 76 -11.60 -13.74 12.43
N ARG A 77 -11.68 -14.10 13.72
CA ARG A 77 -10.53 -14.23 14.63
C ARG A 77 -9.50 -15.24 14.12
N THR A 78 -9.96 -16.44 13.79
CA THR A 78 -9.09 -17.51 13.29
C THR A 78 -8.45 -17.12 11.96
N SER A 79 -9.25 -16.57 11.04
CA SER A 79 -8.78 -16.14 9.72
C SER A 79 -7.79 -14.98 9.83
N HIS A 80 -8.04 -14.00 10.69
CA HIS A 80 -7.18 -12.84 10.89
C HIS A 80 -5.78 -13.26 11.35
N ARG A 81 -5.70 -14.17 12.33
CA ARG A 81 -4.42 -14.70 12.82
C ARG A 81 -3.66 -15.43 11.72
N PHE A 82 -4.30 -16.36 11.03
CA PHE A 82 -3.69 -17.14 9.96
C PHE A 82 -3.23 -16.25 8.79
N LEU A 83 -4.09 -15.34 8.33
CA LEU A 83 -3.75 -14.39 7.26
C LEU A 83 -2.64 -13.43 7.68
N GLY A 84 -2.56 -13.08 8.96
CA GLY A 84 -1.53 -12.19 9.51
C GLY A 84 -0.16 -12.84 9.44
N GLU A 85 -0.06 -14.10 9.84
CA GLU A 85 1.17 -14.90 9.72
C GLU A 85 1.59 -15.07 8.25
N LEU A 86 0.63 -15.42 7.39
CA LEU A 86 0.88 -15.58 5.95
C LEU A 86 1.36 -14.28 5.30
N TRP A 87 0.71 -13.15 5.63
CA TRP A 87 1.10 -11.83 5.13
C TRP A 87 2.48 -11.42 5.63
N GLY A 88 2.77 -11.64 6.93
CA GLY A 88 4.08 -11.39 7.53
C GLY A 88 5.19 -12.18 6.83
N LEU A 89 4.97 -13.46 6.52
CA LEU A 89 5.92 -14.29 5.77
C LEU A 89 6.22 -13.69 4.38
N PHE A 90 5.18 -13.30 3.64
CA PHE A 90 5.38 -12.68 2.32
C PHE A 90 6.09 -11.32 2.40
N LEU A 91 5.80 -10.51 3.41
CA LEU A 91 6.49 -9.25 3.65
C LEU A 91 7.98 -9.47 3.94
N ILE A 92 8.33 -10.47 4.77
CA ILE A 92 9.73 -10.81 5.07
C ILE A 92 10.45 -11.24 3.80
N ILE A 93 9.88 -12.16 3.01
CA ILE A 93 10.46 -12.61 1.75
C ILE A 93 10.68 -11.43 0.79
N TYR A 94 9.67 -10.55 0.66
CA TYR A 94 9.76 -9.40 -0.21
C TYR A 94 10.78 -8.36 0.29
N ALA A 95 10.87 -8.13 1.60
CA ALA A 95 11.86 -7.25 2.20
C ALA A 95 13.29 -7.77 1.97
N ILE A 96 13.53 -9.07 2.17
CA ILE A 96 14.83 -9.71 1.88
C ILE A 96 15.18 -9.53 0.41
N TYR A 97 14.25 -9.77 -0.50
CA TYR A 97 14.45 -9.54 -1.93
C TYR A 97 14.84 -8.09 -2.24
N LEU A 98 14.11 -7.11 -1.69
CA LEU A 98 14.41 -5.70 -1.92
C LEU A 98 15.79 -5.28 -1.37
N LEU A 99 16.18 -5.82 -0.21
CA LEU A 99 17.46 -5.53 0.44
C LEU A 99 18.62 -6.20 -0.30
N ALA A 100 18.53 -7.51 -0.57
CA ALA A 100 19.58 -8.29 -1.22
C ALA A 100 19.94 -7.73 -2.60
N PHE A 101 18.94 -7.27 -3.37
CA PHE A 101 19.13 -6.70 -4.69
C PHE A 101 19.23 -5.16 -4.70
N LYS A 102 19.33 -4.51 -3.54
CA LYS A 102 19.43 -3.03 -3.39
C LYS A 102 18.36 -2.27 -4.20
N ARG A 103 17.12 -2.78 -4.20
CA ARG A 103 16.00 -2.24 -4.97
C ARG A 103 15.17 -1.19 -4.22
N ILE A 104 15.51 -0.88 -2.98
CA ILE A 104 14.84 0.15 -2.17
C ILE A 104 15.28 1.53 -2.65
N ARG A 105 14.53 2.10 -3.60
CA ARG A 105 14.75 3.46 -4.14
C ARG A 105 13.66 4.46 -3.75
N VAL A 106 12.65 4.04 -3.00
CA VAL A 106 11.56 4.92 -2.56
C VAL A 106 12.06 6.04 -1.64
N PHE A 107 13.13 5.80 -0.89
CA PHE A 107 13.73 6.77 0.02
C PHE A 107 14.77 7.69 -0.63
N ASP A 108 15.04 7.56 -1.94
CA ASP A 108 16.00 8.43 -2.63
C ASP A 108 15.57 9.91 -2.56
N ALA A 109 14.26 10.18 -2.53
CA ALA A 109 13.73 11.53 -2.38
C ALA A 109 14.15 12.21 -1.06
N LEU A 110 14.39 11.43 0.01
CA LEU A 110 14.75 11.91 1.35
C LEU A 110 16.23 12.24 1.50
N LYS A 111 17.07 11.93 0.51
CA LYS A 111 18.50 12.29 0.51
C LYS A 111 18.73 13.80 0.35
N ARG A 112 17.69 14.54 -0.07
CA ARG A 112 17.73 16.00 -0.28
C ARG A 112 17.66 16.73 1.07
N PRO A 113 18.17 17.98 1.19
CA PRO A 113 18.01 18.78 2.40
C PRO A 113 16.53 18.98 2.79
N LEU A 114 16.22 19.02 4.09
CA LEU A 114 14.83 19.15 4.60
C LEU A 114 14.09 20.36 4.03
N GLY A 115 14.74 21.50 3.85
CA GLY A 115 14.12 22.68 3.24
C GLY A 115 13.62 22.43 1.81
N GLN A 116 14.36 21.64 1.02
CA GLN A 116 13.94 21.25 -0.33
C GLN A 116 12.81 20.22 -0.29
N GLN A 117 12.85 19.29 0.66
CA GLN A 117 11.78 18.32 0.89
C GLN A 117 10.45 19.01 1.22
N ILE A 118 10.45 19.98 2.15
CA ILE A 118 9.25 20.74 2.53
C ILE A 118 8.72 21.54 1.34
N ARG A 119 9.60 22.16 0.56
CA ARG A 119 9.22 22.92 -0.64
C ARG A 119 8.57 22.03 -1.70
N GLU A 120 9.16 20.87 -1.98
CA GLU A 120 8.59 19.88 -2.91
C GLU A 120 7.25 19.37 -2.40
N ALA A 121 7.15 19.02 -1.11
CA ALA A 121 5.91 18.56 -0.49
C ALA A 121 4.79 19.59 -0.64
N ARG A 122 5.06 20.86 -0.31
CA ARG A 122 4.09 21.95 -0.46
C ARG A 122 3.66 22.14 -1.91
N ALA A 123 4.62 22.15 -2.85
CA ALA A 123 4.32 22.29 -4.27
C ALA A 123 3.46 21.14 -4.82
N LEU A 124 3.72 19.91 -4.37
CA LEU A 124 2.94 18.73 -4.75
C LEU A 124 1.52 18.76 -4.16
N VAL A 125 1.38 19.16 -2.89
CA VAL A 125 0.04 19.36 -2.27
C VAL A 125 -0.72 20.44 -3.02
N ASP A 126 -0.08 21.57 -3.32
CA ASP A 126 -0.67 22.66 -4.09
C ASP A 126 -1.13 22.20 -5.48
N HIS A 127 -0.35 21.35 -6.13
CA HIS A 127 -0.67 20.76 -7.41
C HIS A 127 -1.84 19.77 -7.34
N TYR A 128 -1.80 18.82 -6.40
CA TYR A 128 -2.81 17.76 -6.29
C TYR A 128 -4.14 18.24 -5.72
N VAL A 129 -4.13 19.22 -4.82
CA VAL A 129 -5.35 19.70 -4.15
C VAL A 129 -5.95 20.89 -4.90
N PHE A 130 -5.12 21.83 -5.36
CA PHE A 130 -5.60 23.08 -5.96
C PHE A 130 -5.34 23.18 -7.47
N GLY A 131 -4.76 22.15 -8.09
CA GLY A 131 -4.48 22.14 -9.54
C GLY A 131 -3.42 23.14 -9.99
N LYS A 132 -2.63 23.72 -9.07
CA LYS A 132 -1.61 24.70 -9.41
C LYS A 132 -0.48 24.05 -10.23
N PRO A 133 0.12 24.75 -11.21
CA PRO A 133 1.27 24.22 -11.93
C PRO A 133 2.46 24.02 -10.98
N LEU A 134 3.23 22.96 -11.19
CA LEU A 134 4.45 22.73 -10.43
C LEU A 134 5.50 23.79 -10.78
N PRO A 135 6.21 24.38 -9.80
CA PRO A 135 7.37 25.22 -10.06
C PRO A 135 8.43 24.47 -10.88
N ASN A 136 9.06 25.14 -11.84
CA ASN A 136 10.02 24.52 -12.77
C ASN A 136 11.16 23.78 -12.05
N ASP A 137 11.67 24.39 -10.99
CA ASP A 137 12.76 23.81 -10.21
C ASP A 137 12.37 22.52 -9.48
N VAL A 138 11.09 22.36 -9.11
CA VAL A 138 10.56 21.11 -8.54
C VAL A 138 10.33 20.09 -9.65
N ALA A 139 9.69 20.51 -10.75
CA ALA A 139 9.34 19.66 -11.87
C ALA A 139 10.55 18.96 -12.49
N GLU A 140 11.66 19.69 -12.70
CA GLU A 140 12.90 19.14 -13.26
C GLU A 140 13.61 18.15 -12.33
N ASN A 141 13.31 18.22 -11.03
CA ASN A 141 13.94 17.43 -9.98
C ASN A 141 13.07 16.26 -9.48
N LEU A 142 11.94 15.98 -10.14
CA LEU A 142 11.07 14.86 -9.80
C LEU A 142 11.75 13.52 -10.09
N GLU A 143 11.79 12.69 -9.05
CA GLU A 143 12.22 11.30 -9.09
C GLU A 143 11.05 10.38 -9.45
N ARG A 144 11.32 9.08 -9.63
CA ARG A 144 10.26 8.07 -9.79
C ARG A 144 9.26 8.09 -8.63
N HIS A 145 9.76 8.29 -7.40
CA HIS A 145 8.96 8.47 -6.19
C HIS A 145 9.29 9.84 -5.62
N ASN A 146 8.27 10.68 -5.45
CA ASN A 146 8.44 12.01 -4.88
C ASN A 146 8.52 11.97 -3.35
N VAL A 147 8.77 13.13 -2.72
CA VAL A 147 8.91 13.22 -1.27
C VAL A 147 7.67 12.76 -0.49
N LEU A 148 6.45 13.04 -0.98
CA LEU A 148 5.20 12.61 -0.33
C LEU A 148 5.09 11.08 -0.35
N VAL A 149 5.44 10.45 -1.48
CA VAL A 149 5.47 8.98 -1.59
C VAL A 149 6.50 8.38 -0.64
N ALA A 150 7.66 9.02 -0.46
CA ALA A 150 8.67 8.55 0.48
C ALA A 150 8.21 8.62 1.94
N TYR A 151 7.51 9.70 2.34
CA TYR A 151 6.93 9.80 3.68
C TYR A 151 5.77 8.82 3.89
N MET A 152 4.89 8.63 2.90
CA MET A 152 3.86 7.57 2.96
C MET A 152 4.49 6.18 3.09
N ALA A 153 5.64 5.93 2.47
CA ALA A 153 6.35 4.66 2.63
C ALA A 153 6.90 4.48 4.05
N ILE A 154 7.38 5.55 4.72
CA ILE A 154 7.76 5.50 6.13
C ILE A 154 6.55 5.17 7.01
N GLU A 155 5.43 5.84 6.78
CA GLU A 155 4.17 5.60 7.48
C GLU A 155 3.71 4.14 7.33
N LEU A 156 3.73 3.61 6.10
CA LEU A 156 3.41 2.20 5.84
C LEU A 156 4.35 1.26 6.59
N VAL A 157 5.66 1.53 6.60
CA VAL A 157 6.62 0.72 7.34
C VAL A 157 6.32 0.76 8.84
N ALA A 158 6.03 1.94 9.41
CA ALA A 158 5.66 2.07 10.81
C ALA A 158 4.38 1.28 11.15
N SER A 159 3.34 1.40 10.32
CA SER A 159 2.10 0.62 10.45
C SER A 159 2.37 -0.90 10.42
N ILE A 160 3.12 -1.38 9.42
CA ILE A 160 3.47 -2.80 9.29
C ILE A 160 4.24 -3.30 10.51
N LEU A 161 5.22 -2.54 11.01
CA LEU A 161 6.00 -2.93 12.18
C LEU A 161 5.12 -3.04 13.42
N LEU A 162 4.25 -2.04 13.66
CA LEU A 162 3.32 -2.08 14.78
C LEU A 162 2.38 -3.28 14.67
N LEU A 163 1.71 -3.47 13.53
CA LEU A 163 0.78 -4.59 13.30
C LEU A 163 1.47 -5.95 13.46
N SER A 164 2.64 -6.13 12.84
CA SER A 164 3.33 -7.42 12.81
C SER A 164 3.91 -7.79 14.17
N ILE A 165 4.62 -6.87 14.82
CA ILE A 165 5.25 -7.14 16.11
C ILE A 165 4.18 -7.36 17.18
N SER A 166 3.20 -6.46 17.29
CA SER A 166 2.13 -6.62 18.27
C SER A 166 1.25 -7.84 17.99
N GLY A 167 0.90 -8.09 16.73
CA GLY A 167 0.05 -9.20 16.32
C GLY A 167 0.67 -10.56 16.66
N VAL A 168 1.94 -10.76 16.30
CA VAL A 168 2.67 -11.99 16.63
C VAL A 168 2.78 -12.17 18.15
N LEU A 169 3.17 -11.12 18.88
CA LEU A 169 3.31 -11.22 20.34
C LEU A 169 1.97 -11.52 21.05
N MET A 170 0.85 -10.96 20.58
CA MET A 170 -0.48 -11.28 21.10
C MET A 170 -0.91 -12.72 20.80
N VAL A 171 -0.63 -13.23 19.59
CA VAL A 171 -0.96 -14.62 19.22
C VAL A 171 -0.22 -15.61 20.11
N TYR A 172 1.05 -15.32 20.42
CA TYR A 172 1.90 -16.19 21.26
C TYR A 172 1.94 -15.77 22.73
N ALA A 173 1.03 -14.89 23.18
CA ALA A 173 1.07 -14.29 24.52
C ALA A 173 1.16 -15.31 25.66
N ASN A 174 0.41 -16.41 25.57
CA ASN A 174 0.41 -17.48 26.57
C ASN A 174 1.75 -18.23 26.62
N ILE A 175 2.36 -18.50 25.45
CA ILE A 175 3.65 -19.21 25.36
C ILE A 175 4.78 -18.32 25.86
N LEU A 176 4.68 -17.02 25.58
CA LEU A 176 5.65 -16.01 26.00
C LEU A 176 5.47 -15.58 27.47
N GLY A 177 4.42 -16.06 28.15
CA GLY A 177 4.14 -15.70 29.55
C GLY A 177 3.79 -14.23 29.75
N LEU A 178 3.19 -13.58 28.74
CA LEU A 178 2.84 -12.16 28.81
C LEU A 178 1.74 -11.93 29.86
N THR A 179 1.93 -10.89 30.66
CA THR A 179 0.94 -10.37 31.58
C THR A 179 -0.23 -9.73 30.82
N ILE A 180 -1.36 -9.54 31.53
CA ILE A 180 -2.54 -8.87 30.96
C ILE A 180 -2.23 -7.42 30.53
N ASP A 181 -1.36 -6.73 31.26
CA ASP A 181 -1.02 -5.33 30.96
C ASP A 181 -0.10 -5.24 29.74
N GLU A 182 0.84 -6.17 29.58
CA GLU A 182 1.62 -6.30 28.35
C GLU A 182 0.72 -6.60 27.14
N TYR A 183 -0.22 -7.54 27.29
CA TYR A 183 -1.20 -7.84 26.23
C TYR A 183 -2.01 -6.60 25.83
N ARG A 184 -2.48 -5.81 26.80
CA ARG A 184 -3.23 -4.57 26.54
C ARG A 184 -2.40 -3.52 25.81
N ILE A 185 -1.12 -3.37 26.15
CA ILE A 185 -0.21 -2.47 25.43
C ILE A 185 -0.04 -2.96 24.00
N LEU A 186 0.16 -4.25 23.78
CA LEU A 186 0.28 -4.82 22.44
C LEU A 186 -1.01 -4.60 21.63
N LEU A 187 -2.18 -4.79 22.23
CA LEU A 187 -3.46 -4.51 21.59
C LEU A 187 -3.58 -3.04 21.16
N LEU A 188 -3.24 -2.10 22.05
CA LEU A 188 -3.21 -0.67 21.72
C LEU A 188 -2.25 -0.37 20.56
N LEU A 189 -1.05 -0.95 20.57
CA LEU A 189 -0.07 -0.77 19.49
C LEU A 189 -0.56 -1.38 18.18
N HIS A 190 -1.27 -2.52 18.24
CA HIS A 190 -1.88 -3.16 17.08
C HIS A 190 -2.95 -2.26 16.46
N ASP A 191 -3.86 -1.75 17.27
CA ASP A 191 -4.93 -0.85 16.84
C ASP A 191 -4.36 0.46 16.28
N LEU A 192 -3.34 1.03 16.92
CA LEU A 192 -2.64 2.20 16.39
C LEU A 192 -1.98 1.89 15.03
N GLY A 193 -1.35 0.73 14.89
CA GLY A 193 -0.80 0.25 13.63
C GLY A 193 -1.86 0.14 12.53
N PHE A 194 -3.06 -0.34 12.87
CA PHE A 194 -4.20 -0.41 11.96
C PHE A 194 -4.66 0.98 11.51
N TYR A 195 -4.83 1.93 12.43
CA TYR A 195 -5.24 3.30 12.07
C TYR A 195 -4.20 4.03 11.21
N LEU A 196 -2.90 3.86 11.49
CA LEU A 196 -1.83 4.38 10.62
C LEU A 196 -1.90 3.74 9.23
N GLY A 197 -2.20 2.43 9.16
CA GLY A 197 -2.42 1.74 7.89
C GLY A 197 -3.59 2.33 7.10
N LEU A 198 -4.70 2.67 7.77
CA LEU A 198 -5.84 3.32 7.12
C LEU A 198 -5.50 4.71 6.59
N ILE A 199 -4.76 5.53 7.34
CA ILE A 199 -4.31 6.85 6.88
C ILE A 199 -3.43 6.69 5.62
N PHE A 200 -2.48 5.75 5.63
CA PHE A 200 -1.69 5.40 4.46
C PHE A 200 -2.58 5.02 3.27
N ILE A 201 -3.58 4.14 3.46
CA ILE A 201 -4.47 3.70 2.37
C ILE A 201 -5.23 4.89 1.78
N PHE A 202 -5.81 5.77 2.60
CA PHE A 202 -6.52 6.94 2.10
C PHE A 202 -5.59 7.90 1.35
N ALA A 203 -4.40 8.18 1.88
CA ALA A 203 -3.41 9.02 1.21
C ALA A 203 -2.91 8.38 -0.10
N HIS A 204 -2.69 7.07 -0.10
CA HIS A 204 -2.28 6.31 -1.27
C HIS A 204 -3.36 6.33 -2.36
N LEU A 205 -4.62 6.04 -2.02
CA LEU A 205 -5.76 6.10 -2.93
C LEU A 205 -5.95 7.49 -3.51
N PHE A 206 -5.89 8.54 -2.67
CA PHE A 206 -5.92 9.92 -3.12
C PHE A 206 -4.83 10.19 -4.17
N ALA A 207 -3.59 9.78 -3.88
CA ALA A 207 -2.47 9.99 -4.79
C ALA A 207 -2.63 9.20 -6.10
N VAL A 208 -3.00 7.92 -6.07
CA VAL A 208 -3.06 7.09 -7.28
C VAL A 208 -4.30 7.35 -8.14
N LEU A 209 -5.41 7.78 -7.55
CA LEU A 209 -6.64 8.12 -8.27
C LEU A 209 -6.62 9.55 -8.84
N HIS A 210 -5.65 10.38 -8.44
CA HIS A 210 -5.49 11.72 -9.01
C HIS A 210 -5.31 11.65 -10.54
N PRO A 211 -6.01 12.47 -11.35
CA PRO A 211 -6.00 12.38 -12.81
C PRO A 211 -4.60 12.41 -13.44
N THR A 212 -3.69 13.21 -12.88
CA THR A 212 -2.27 13.29 -13.30
C THR A 212 -1.58 11.93 -13.27
N ASN A 213 -1.93 11.05 -12.32
CA ASN A 213 -1.29 9.76 -12.08
C ASN A 213 -2.00 8.59 -12.77
N ARG A 214 -3.08 8.84 -13.54
CA ARG A 214 -3.82 7.80 -14.27
C ARG A 214 -2.92 6.86 -15.08
N PRO A 215 -1.87 7.32 -15.80
CA PRO A 215 -0.95 6.41 -16.50
C PRO A 215 -0.24 5.41 -15.58
N LEU A 216 0.12 5.81 -14.35
CA LEU A 216 0.73 4.90 -13.37
C LEU A 216 -0.27 3.86 -12.85
N LEU A 217 -1.52 4.28 -12.61
CA LEU A 217 -2.58 3.37 -12.19
C LEU A 217 -2.81 2.29 -13.26
N LEU A 218 -2.91 2.69 -14.53
CA LEU A 218 -3.03 1.77 -15.65
C LEU A 218 -1.78 0.89 -15.81
N ALA A 219 -0.59 1.41 -15.56
CA ALA A 219 0.63 0.62 -15.59
C ALA A 219 0.64 -0.45 -14.48
N MET A 220 0.17 -0.12 -13.27
CA MET A 220 0.10 -1.04 -12.13
C MET A 220 -0.80 -2.25 -12.42
N PHE A 221 -1.98 -2.02 -13.01
CA PHE A 221 -2.96 -3.08 -13.27
C PHE A 221 -2.94 -3.60 -14.72
N GLY A 222 -2.09 -3.04 -15.58
CA GLY A 222 -1.97 -3.40 -16.99
C GLY A 222 -0.57 -3.92 -17.34
N TYR A 223 0.02 -3.38 -18.42
CA TYR A 223 1.27 -3.87 -19.00
C TYR A 223 2.55 -3.38 -18.30
N GLY A 224 2.46 -2.61 -17.21
CA GLY A 224 3.64 -2.09 -16.50
C GLY A 224 4.36 -0.93 -17.19
N LYS A 225 3.78 -0.40 -18.29
CA LYS A 225 4.37 0.63 -19.13
C LYS A 225 3.59 1.93 -19.09
N ILE A 226 4.30 3.05 -19.29
CA ILE A 226 3.72 4.39 -19.39
C ILE A 226 4.22 5.11 -20.65
N PRO A 227 3.47 6.08 -21.19
CA PRO A 227 3.94 6.92 -22.30
C PRO A 227 5.21 7.70 -21.91
N LEU A 228 6.24 7.67 -22.76
CA LEU A 228 7.50 8.36 -22.52
C LEU A 228 7.29 9.87 -22.33
N SER A 229 6.37 10.48 -23.09
CA SER A 229 6.04 11.90 -22.97
C SER A 229 5.50 12.27 -21.59
N TRP A 230 4.75 11.37 -20.96
CA TRP A 230 4.29 11.55 -19.58
C TRP A 230 5.45 11.38 -18.60
N ALA A 231 6.29 10.36 -18.80
CA ALA A 231 7.44 10.09 -17.95
C ALA A 231 8.46 11.25 -17.95
N GLN A 232 8.65 11.91 -19.10
CA GLN A 232 9.52 13.09 -19.22
C GLN A 232 9.05 14.27 -18.36
N ARG A 233 7.74 14.42 -18.17
CA ARG A 233 7.15 15.51 -17.39
C ARG A 233 7.09 15.20 -15.89
N HIS A 234 6.87 13.94 -15.52
CA HIS A 234 6.58 13.55 -14.14
C HIS A 234 7.71 12.78 -13.46
N MET A 235 8.69 12.28 -14.23
CA MET A 235 9.82 11.47 -13.74
C MET A 235 11.14 11.77 -14.50
N PRO A 236 11.52 13.03 -14.76
CA PRO A 236 12.67 13.38 -15.59
C PRO A 236 14.00 12.82 -15.07
N LYS A 237 14.22 12.78 -13.74
CA LYS A 237 15.47 12.22 -13.19
C LYS A 237 15.54 10.71 -13.36
N TYR A 238 14.44 10.01 -13.13
CA TYR A 238 14.35 8.57 -13.35
C TYR A 238 14.75 8.17 -14.78
N LEU A 239 14.26 8.91 -15.79
CA LEU A 239 14.62 8.64 -17.19
C LEU A 239 16.11 8.83 -17.49
N LYS A 240 16.77 9.80 -16.83
CA LYS A 240 18.23 9.98 -16.97
C LYS A 240 19.00 8.75 -16.49
N TYR A 241 18.52 8.08 -15.44
CA TYR A 241 19.13 6.84 -14.94
C TYR A 241 18.89 5.66 -15.90
N VAL A 242 17.67 5.49 -16.41
CA VAL A 242 17.33 4.38 -17.32
C VAL A 242 18.11 4.46 -18.64
N LYS A 243 18.26 5.67 -19.19
CA LYS A 243 19.05 5.89 -20.42
C LYS A 243 20.54 5.57 -20.24
N ARG A 244 21.12 5.87 -19.08
CA ARG A 244 22.54 5.56 -18.78
C ARG A 244 22.82 4.07 -18.58
N SER A 245 21.82 3.25 -18.27
CA SER A 245 21.97 1.80 -18.11
C SER A 245 21.74 1.01 -19.40
N THR A 246 21.33 1.66 -20.48
CA THR A 246 21.07 1.04 -21.81
C THR A 246 22.09 1.42 -22.87
N THR A 247 23.04 2.29 -22.54
CA THR A 247 24.25 2.64 -23.30
C THR A 247 25.47 2.07 -22.60
#